data_AF-A0A246JCG2-F1
#
_entry.id   AF-A0A246JCG2-F1
#
_cell.length_a   1.000
_cell.length_b   1.000
_cell.length_c   1.000
_cell.angle_alpha   90.00
_cell.angle_beta   90.00
_cell.angle_gamma   90.00
#
_symmetry.space_group_name_H-M   'P 1'
#
loop_
_entity.id
_entity.type
_entity.pdbx_description
1 polymer ?
#
loop_
_entity_poly.entity_id
_entity_poly.type
_entity_poly.pdbx_seq_one_letter_code
_entity_poly.pdbx_strand_id
1 'polypeptide(L)'
;MRWAAAVVLSASLLAACGGGDANNSAKAQSSDARARATAAVAPAAVAADEIKVVDLIKVSETRVSRTEFDVVFQVRLRNTGSHSWRDVSLTLSAVGAGATIRDGAVVVGNVGASAELTPADTITLRQDRTKSFDIASLVWQVSGTASDTPADQLAALEDSGAIPKLERGPTIGGVDADGNGVRDDVDAWIASRYPAGVQRAAAVQAARALQASLLVNPQDLPAAKEASRRITYAANCVFTRFPAGGAIEPSRVMRELEGVTTNTKPRLLAYLAYNKALDGTSAALPEGDTCE
;
A
#
# COMPACT_ATOMS: atom_id res chain seq x y z
N MET A 1 -80.85 -13.55 4.71
CA MET A 1 -80.34 -14.56 3.75
C MET A 1 -79.10 -15.18 4.37
N ARG A 2 -79.06 -16.52 4.40
CA ARG A 2 -78.03 -17.40 5.01
C ARG A 2 -76.71 -17.22 4.21
N TRP A 3 -75.50 -17.48 4.73
CA TRP A 3 -74.80 -18.76 4.93
C TRP A 3 -73.57 -18.43 5.84
N ALA A 4 -73.38 -19.01 7.03
CA ALA A 4 -72.80 -20.33 7.37
C ALA A 4 -71.30 -20.51 7.03
N ALA A 5 -70.43 -20.57 8.06
CA ALA A 5 -69.42 -21.62 8.24
C ALA A 5 -68.69 -21.45 9.60
N ALA A 6 -68.78 -22.49 10.42
CA ALA A 6 -68.03 -22.73 11.64
C ALA A 6 -66.84 -23.67 11.34
N VAL A 7 -66.14 -24.11 12.40
CA VAL A 7 -65.22 -25.27 12.54
C VAL A 7 -63.72 -24.92 12.53
N VAL A 8 -62.84 -25.38 13.43
CA VAL A 8 -62.88 -26.08 14.73
C VAL A 8 -61.48 -25.92 15.37
N LEU A 9 -61.46 -26.02 16.70
CA LEU A 9 -60.35 -26.00 17.66
C LEU A 9 -59.46 -27.29 17.67
N SER A 10 -58.35 -27.22 18.44
CA SER A 10 -57.59 -28.31 19.14
C SER A 10 -56.32 -28.81 18.42
N ALA A 11 -55.08 -28.72 18.93
CA ALA A 11 -54.41 -29.04 20.22
C ALA A 11 -53.72 -30.43 20.25
N SER A 12 -52.36 -30.37 20.28
CA SER A 12 -51.38 -31.13 21.07
C SER A 12 -51.28 -32.68 21.06
N LEU A 13 -50.05 -33.20 20.87
CA LEU A 13 -49.43 -34.42 21.48
C LEU A 13 -47.94 -34.49 21.02
N LEU A 14 -46.88 -34.37 21.83
CA LEU A 14 -46.24 -35.24 22.87
C LEU A 14 -45.56 -36.54 22.37
N ALA A 15 -44.21 -36.51 22.41
CA ALA A 15 -43.18 -37.49 22.82
C ALA A 15 -43.07 -38.94 22.24
N ALA A 16 -41.84 -39.26 21.77
CA ALA A 16 -41.11 -40.55 21.88
C ALA A 16 -39.63 -40.26 21.47
N CYS A 17 -38.54 -40.47 22.22
CA CYS A 17 -37.96 -41.54 23.05
C CYS A 17 -37.24 -42.69 22.27
N GLY A 18 -35.93 -42.87 22.56
CA GLY A 18 -35.07 -44.03 22.21
C GLY A 18 -33.83 -43.65 21.36
N GLY A 19 -32.56 -43.94 21.68
CA GLY A 19 -31.91 -44.71 22.75
C GLY A 19 -30.78 -45.61 22.19
N GLY A 20 -29.51 -45.37 22.59
CA GLY A 20 -28.33 -46.27 22.55
C GLY A 20 -27.77 -46.68 21.16
N ASP A 21 -26.51 -47.01 20.92
CA ASP A 21 -25.27 -47.08 21.71
C ASP A 21 -24.10 -47.35 20.74
N ALA A 22 -22.87 -47.18 21.23
CA ALA A 22 -21.64 -47.89 20.85
C ALA A 22 -20.84 -47.48 19.58
N ASN A 23 -19.74 -46.78 19.89
CA ASN A 23 -18.36 -47.23 19.67
C ASN A 23 -17.81 -47.34 18.23
N ASN A 24 -16.91 -46.42 17.87
CA ASN A 24 -15.55 -46.88 17.53
C ASN A 24 -14.48 -45.85 17.87
N SER A 25 -13.47 -46.33 18.58
CA SER A 25 -12.29 -45.62 19.06
C SER A 25 -11.19 -45.54 18.00
N ALA A 26 -10.17 -44.74 18.32
CA ALA A 26 -8.87 -44.56 17.66
C ALA A 26 -8.88 -43.48 16.54
N LYS A 27 -8.01 -42.47 16.56
CA LYS A 27 -6.68 -42.37 17.18
C LYS A 27 -6.31 -40.89 17.34
N ALA A 28 -5.73 -40.55 18.47
CA ALA A 28 -5.07 -39.27 18.72
C ALA A 28 -3.67 -39.24 18.06
N GLN A 29 -3.12 -38.01 17.98
CA GLN A 29 -1.71 -37.66 17.75
C GLN A 29 -1.23 -37.78 16.29
N SER A 30 -0.43 -36.89 15.72
CA SER A 30 0.19 -35.63 16.15
C SER A 30 0.77 -34.99 14.88
N SER A 31 1.17 -33.72 15.00
CA SER A 31 2.31 -33.13 14.27
C SER A 31 2.31 -33.27 12.75
N ASP A 32 1.89 -32.22 12.05
CA ASP A 32 2.71 -31.73 10.95
C ASP A 32 2.56 -30.22 10.81
N ALA A 33 3.42 -29.54 11.58
CA ALA A 33 3.88 -28.21 11.24
C ALA A 33 4.59 -28.29 9.88
N ARG A 34 3.89 -27.95 8.81
CA ARG A 34 4.52 -27.55 7.55
C ARG A 34 4.33 -26.06 7.34
N ALA A 35 5.01 -25.30 8.19
CA ALA A 35 5.58 -24.04 7.75
C ALA A 35 6.71 -24.37 6.77
N ARG A 36 6.48 -24.11 5.49
CA ARG A 36 7.49 -23.49 4.64
C ARG A 36 6.76 -22.83 3.49
N ALA A 37 6.53 -21.53 3.70
CA ALA A 37 6.52 -20.57 2.62
C ALA A 37 7.70 -20.88 1.70
N THR A 38 7.43 -21.51 0.56
CA THR A 38 8.25 -21.28 -0.60
C THR A 38 8.00 -19.83 -0.95
N ALA A 39 8.94 -18.99 -0.53
CA ALA A 39 9.11 -17.64 -1.04
C ALA A 39 8.81 -17.68 -2.53
N ALA A 40 7.86 -16.86 -2.95
CA ALA A 40 7.72 -16.53 -4.35
C ALA A 40 9.12 -16.15 -4.83
N VAL A 41 9.70 -16.96 -5.72
CA VAL A 41 10.73 -16.44 -6.60
C VAL A 41 9.96 -15.43 -7.44
N ALA A 42 9.95 -14.17 -7.00
CA ALA A 42 9.64 -13.08 -7.90
C ALA A 42 10.60 -13.27 -9.09
N PRO A 43 10.10 -13.42 -10.31
CA PRO A 43 10.99 -13.47 -11.45
C PRO A 43 11.84 -12.20 -11.40
N ALA A 44 13.17 -12.37 -11.47
CA ALA A 44 14.08 -11.26 -11.65
C ALA A 44 13.58 -10.43 -12.84
N ALA A 45 13.29 -9.15 -12.60
CA ALA A 45 12.76 -8.29 -13.64
C ALA A 45 13.86 -8.03 -14.70
N VAL A 46 13.67 -8.60 -15.89
CA VAL A 46 14.38 -8.35 -17.15
C VAL A 46 13.36 -8.69 -18.25
N ALA A 47 13.08 -7.91 -19.30
CA ALA A 47 13.93 -7.02 -20.07
C ALA A 47 13.28 -5.66 -20.33
N ALA A 48 14.06 -4.59 -20.12
CA ALA A 48 13.73 -3.25 -20.57
C ALA A 48 14.11 -3.08 -22.06
N ASP A 49 13.53 -3.91 -22.94
CA ASP A 49 13.71 -3.78 -24.39
C ASP A 49 13.23 -2.41 -24.89
N GLU A 50 12.32 -1.78 -24.14
CA GLU A 50 11.82 -0.44 -24.40
C GLU A 50 12.83 0.67 -24.05
N ILE A 51 13.81 0.41 -23.18
CA ILE A 51 14.82 1.40 -22.79
C ILE A 51 16.01 1.32 -23.75
N LYS A 52 16.18 2.36 -24.57
CA LYS A 52 17.27 2.47 -25.54
C LYS A 52 18.22 3.60 -25.17
N VAL A 53 19.51 3.33 -25.24
CA VAL A 53 20.53 4.39 -25.23
C VAL A 53 20.49 5.08 -26.60
N VAL A 54 20.25 6.39 -26.59
CA VAL A 54 20.07 7.19 -27.81
C VAL A 54 21.25 8.11 -28.10
N ASP A 55 22.06 8.44 -27.09
CA ASP A 55 23.24 9.29 -27.27
C ASP A 55 24.31 9.05 -26.19
N LEU A 56 25.55 9.40 -26.52
CA LEU A 56 26.68 9.47 -25.59
C LEU A 56 27.30 10.86 -25.63
N ILE A 57 27.18 11.59 -24.52
CA ILE A 57 27.66 12.97 -24.39
C ILE A 57 29.03 12.92 -23.72
N LYS A 58 30.08 13.31 -24.45
CA LYS A 58 31.42 13.38 -23.87
C LYS A 58 31.49 14.48 -22.81
N VAL A 59 31.86 14.09 -21.59
CA VAL A 59 32.03 15.01 -20.45
C VAL A 59 33.48 15.44 -20.33
N SER A 60 34.42 14.49 -20.40
CA SER A 60 35.85 14.77 -20.27
C SER A 60 36.68 13.73 -21.02
N GLU A 61 37.95 14.05 -21.26
CA GLU A 61 38.92 13.20 -21.94
C GLU A 61 40.29 13.39 -21.31
N THR A 62 40.95 12.30 -20.93
CA THR A 62 42.29 12.29 -20.34
C THR A 62 43.20 11.39 -21.18
N ARG A 63 44.36 11.91 -21.57
CA ARG A 63 45.34 11.17 -22.36
C ARG A 63 46.08 10.16 -21.49
N VAL A 64 46.07 8.89 -21.89
CA VAL A 64 46.81 7.80 -21.23
C VAL A 64 48.12 7.53 -21.96
N SER A 65 48.09 7.51 -23.30
CA SER A 65 49.26 7.30 -24.14
C SER A 65 49.18 8.18 -25.40
N ARG A 66 50.05 7.93 -26.39
CA ARG A 66 50.01 8.72 -27.63
C ARG A 66 48.69 8.56 -28.38
N THR A 67 48.11 7.37 -28.31
CA THR A 67 46.92 6.98 -29.07
C THR A 67 45.75 6.60 -28.17
N GLU A 68 45.98 6.30 -26.89
CA GLU A 68 44.93 5.91 -25.95
C GLU A 68 44.50 7.05 -25.03
N PHE A 69 43.19 7.18 -24.86
CA PHE A 69 42.55 8.20 -24.05
C PHE A 69 41.45 7.57 -23.21
N ASP A 70 41.35 7.94 -21.94
CA ASP A 70 40.19 7.65 -21.10
C ASP A 70 39.17 8.76 -21.31
N VAL A 71 37.99 8.39 -21.78
CA VAL A 71 36.91 9.31 -22.13
C VAL A 71 35.71 9.01 -21.23
N VAL A 72 35.22 10.05 -20.55
CA VAL A 72 34.04 9.97 -19.67
C VAL A 72 32.82 10.42 -20.46
N PHE A 73 31.77 9.61 -20.44
CA PHE A 73 30.52 9.90 -21.12
C PHE A 73 29.33 9.91 -20.16
N GLN A 74 28.45 10.89 -20.35
CA GLN A 74 27.07 10.80 -19.89
C GLN A 74 26.24 10.06 -20.93
N VAL A 75 25.33 9.22 -20.45
CA VAL A 75 24.44 8.42 -21.30
C VAL A 75 23.11 9.13 -21.44
N ARG A 76 22.60 9.31 -22.66
CA ARG A 76 21.20 9.69 -22.86
C ARG A 76 20.41 8.46 -23.25
N LEU A 77 19.28 8.26 -22.59
CA LEU A 77 18.40 7.14 -22.86
C LEU A 77 16.96 7.61 -23.08
N ARG A 78 16.22 6.79 -23.82
CA ARG A 78 14.81 6.97 -24.08
C ARG A 78 14.07 5.67 -23.80
N ASN A 79 12.98 5.79 -23.05
CA ASN A 79 11.95 4.78 -23.00
C ASN A 79 11.05 4.92 -24.23
N THR A 80 11.04 3.92 -25.11
CA THR A 80 10.18 3.90 -26.30
C THR A 80 8.83 3.27 -26.03
N GLY A 81 8.61 2.71 -24.84
CA GLY A 81 7.40 2.03 -24.45
C GLY A 81 6.35 2.93 -23.79
N SER A 82 5.20 2.31 -23.53
CA SER A 82 4.09 2.89 -22.77
C SER A 82 4.18 2.61 -21.28
N HIS A 83 5.11 1.76 -20.86
CA HIS A 83 5.28 1.35 -19.49
C HIS A 83 6.24 2.27 -18.74
N SER A 84 5.98 2.51 -17.46
CA SER A 84 6.97 3.15 -16.58
C SER A 84 7.86 2.08 -15.94
N TRP A 85 9.10 2.42 -15.64
CA TRP A 85 10.09 1.50 -15.09
C TRP A 85 10.72 2.09 -13.82
N ARG A 86 11.01 1.25 -12.83
CA ARG A 86 11.79 1.60 -11.63
C ARG A 86 13.06 0.78 -11.52
N ASP A 87 13.97 1.26 -10.69
CA ASP A 87 15.25 0.61 -10.41
C ASP A 87 16.03 0.29 -11.70
N VAL A 88 15.94 1.18 -12.69
CA VAL A 88 16.59 0.98 -13.97
C VAL A 88 18.09 1.13 -13.80
N SER A 89 18.84 0.17 -14.35
CA SER A 89 20.29 0.24 -14.45
C SER A 89 20.77 -0.26 -15.81
N LEU A 90 21.85 0.34 -16.30
CA LEU A 90 22.49 -0.04 -17.54
C LEU A 90 23.85 -0.65 -17.23
N THR A 91 24.21 -1.74 -17.90
CA THR A 91 25.56 -2.28 -17.90
C THR A 91 26.04 -2.41 -19.32
N LEU A 92 27.12 -1.70 -19.66
CA LEU A 92 27.79 -1.85 -20.93
C LEU A 92 28.59 -3.15 -20.91
N SER A 93 28.17 -4.11 -21.73
CA SER A 93 28.71 -5.48 -21.74
C SER A 93 29.74 -5.72 -22.85
N ALA A 94 29.69 -4.93 -23.92
CA ALA A 94 30.68 -4.98 -24.98
C ALA A 94 30.89 -3.60 -25.62
N VAL A 95 32.09 -3.41 -26.15
CA VAL A 95 32.51 -2.25 -26.94
C VAL A 95 33.17 -2.74 -28.23
N GLY A 96 33.06 -1.96 -29.30
CA GLY A 96 33.70 -2.27 -30.58
C GLY A 96 35.22 -2.19 -30.54
N ALA A 97 35.83 -2.53 -31.68
CA ALA A 97 37.28 -2.54 -31.83
C ALA A 97 37.89 -1.16 -31.52
N GLY A 98 38.94 -1.14 -30.72
CA GLY A 98 39.62 0.11 -30.35
C GLY A 98 39.06 0.81 -29.12
N ALA A 99 38.12 0.19 -28.40
CA ALA A 99 37.72 0.64 -27.07
C ALA A 99 37.83 -0.49 -26.04
N THR A 100 38.01 -0.13 -24.77
CA THR A 100 37.88 -1.04 -23.63
C THR A 100 37.07 -0.36 -22.52
N ILE A 101 36.24 -1.12 -21.82
CA ILE A 101 35.39 -0.61 -20.74
C ILE A 101 36.25 -0.44 -19.49
N ARG A 102 36.28 0.75 -18.90
CA ARG A 102 36.90 1.02 -17.60
C ARG A 102 35.85 1.11 -16.49
N ASP A 103 34.75 1.76 -16.82
CA ASP A 103 33.52 1.78 -16.05
C ASP A 103 32.35 1.75 -17.03
N GLY A 104 31.41 0.84 -16.80
CA GLY A 104 30.30 0.56 -17.72
C GLY A 104 28.95 0.46 -17.03
N ALA A 105 28.88 0.66 -15.72
CA ALA A 105 27.62 0.65 -14.98
C ALA A 105 27.03 2.06 -14.96
N VAL A 106 25.71 2.17 -15.13
CA VAL A 106 24.99 3.44 -14.98
C VAL A 106 23.75 3.19 -14.16
N VAL A 107 23.67 3.86 -13.02
CA VAL A 107 22.44 3.91 -12.22
C VAL A 107 21.51 4.98 -12.80
N VAL A 108 20.31 4.55 -13.22
CA VAL A 108 19.32 5.43 -13.84
C VAL A 108 18.23 5.81 -12.83
N GLY A 109 17.68 4.82 -12.13
CA GLY A 109 16.54 5.01 -11.23
C GLY A 109 15.21 4.87 -11.98
N ASN A 110 14.28 5.79 -11.74
CA ASN A 110 12.93 5.70 -12.29
C ASN A 110 12.85 6.34 -13.68
N VAL A 111 12.18 5.65 -14.61
CA VAL A 111 12.00 6.09 -15.98
C VAL A 111 10.51 6.06 -16.33
N GLY A 112 9.92 7.22 -16.58
CA GLY A 112 8.52 7.31 -17.00
C GLY A 112 8.27 6.69 -18.38
N ALA A 113 7.02 6.36 -18.66
CA ALA A 113 6.56 5.97 -20.00
C ALA A 113 6.92 7.04 -21.04
N SER A 114 7.46 6.61 -22.19
CA SER A 114 7.86 7.50 -23.29
C SER A 114 8.87 8.61 -22.91
N ALA A 115 9.49 8.54 -21.73
CA ALA A 115 10.38 9.56 -21.22
C ALA A 115 11.78 9.47 -21.85
N GLU A 116 12.45 10.60 -21.92
CA GLU A 116 13.86 10.72 -22.29
C GLU A 116 14.61 11.43 -21.16
N LEU A 117 15.77 10.91 -20.79
CA LEU A 117 16.53 11.40 -19.65
C LEU A 117 18.04 11.15 -19.83
N THR A 118 18.83 11.93 -19.09
CA THR A 118 20.28 11.82 -19.00
C THR A 118 20.62 11.62 -17.52
N PRO A 119 20.96 10.40 -17.07
CA PRO A 119 21.34 10.15 -15.69
C PRO A 119 22.57 10.97 -15.29
N ALA A 120 22.71 11.25 -14.00
CA ALA A 120 23.89 11.93 -13.46
C ALA A 120 25.14 11.04 -13.51
N ASP A 121 24.95 9.72 -13.43
CA ASP A 121 26.02 8.73 -13.46
C ASP A 121 26.65 8.61 -14.86
N THR A 122 27.94 8.27 -14.91
CA THR A 122 28.76 8.31 -16.13
C THR A 122 29.47 7.00 -16.37
N ILE A 123 29.79 6.71 -17.64
CA ILE A 123 30.69 5.61 -18.00
C ILE A 123 32.07 6.14 -18.37
N THR A 124 33.10 5.30 -18.25
CA THR A 124 34.46 5.60 -18.71
C THR A 124 34.94 4.53 -19.67
N LEU A 125 35.33 4.96 -20.87
CA LEU A 125 35.90 4.09 -21.90
C LEU A 125 37.34 4.49 -22.19
N ARG A 126 38.22 3.51 -22.33
CA ARG A 126 39.55 3.74 -22.92
C ARG A 126 39.48 3.54 -24.42
N GLN A 127 39.74 4.58 -25.19
CA GLN A 127 39.69 4.59 -26.65
C GLN A 127 41.08 4.73 -27.27
N ASP A 128 41.40 3.85 -28.21
CA ASP A 128 42.49 4.01 -29.17
C ASP A 128 42.00 4.87 -30.35
N ARG A 129 42.45 6.12 -30.39
CA ARG A 129 42.05 7.12 -31.39
C ARG A 129 42.60 6.84 -32.80
N THR A 130 43.43 5.81 -32.98
CA THR A 130 43.80 5.35 -34.34
C THR A 130 42.68 4.55 -34.99
N LYS A 131 41.69 4.12 -34.22
CA LYS A 131 40.50 3.39 -34.69
C LYS A 131 39.27 4.28 -34.54
N SER A 132 38.36 4.16 -35.50
CA SER A 132 37.08 4.85 -35.46
C SER A 132 36.24 4.32 -34.30
N PHE A 133 35.70 5.22 -33.49
CA PHE A 133 34.73 4.85 -32.46
C PHE A 133 33.36 4.67 -33.11
N ASP A 134 32.84 3.46 -33.04
CA ASP A 134 31.51 3.12 -33.53
C ASP A 134 30.55 2.95 -32.35
N ILE A 135 29.63 3.90 -32.18
CA ILE A 135 28.63 3.85 -31.10
C ILE A 135 27.65 2.68 -31.28
N ALA A 136 27.42 2.21 -32.51
CA ALA A 136 26.52 1.10 -32.79
C ALA A 136 27.10 -0.26 -32.34
N SER A 137 28.41 -0.32 -32.09
CA SER A 137 29.09 -1.51 -31.57
C SER A 137 28.92 -1.73 -30.07
N LEU A 138 28.30 -0.79 -29.36
CA LEU A 138 28.06 -0.87 -27.93
C LEU A 138 26.90 -1.82 -27.62
N VAL A 139 27.13 -2.78 -26.74
CA VAL A 139 26.09 -3.73 -26.30
C VAL A 139 25.72 -3.46 -24.86
N TRP A 140 24.51 -2.96 -24.66
CA TRP A 140 23.96 -2.64 -23.35
C TRP A 140 23.08 -3.77 -22.84
N GLN A 141 23.27 -4.11 -21.57
CA GLN A 141 22.32 -4.89 -20.79
C GLN A 141 21.53 -3.92 -19.92
N VAL A 142 20.20 -3.98 -20.01
CA VAL A 142 19.31 -3.13 -19.21
C VAL A 142 18.53 -4.01 -18.24
N SER A 143 18.52 -3.62 -16.98
CA SER A 143 17.63 -4.19 -15.97
C SER A 143 16.72 -3.09 -15.42
N GLY A 144 15.55 -3.50 -14.95
CA GLY A 144 14.54 -2.62 -14.38
C GLY A 144 13.25 -3.38 -14.13
N THR A 145 12.41 -2.86 -13.25
CA THR A 145 11.09 -3.45 -12.95
C THR A 145 9.99 -2.58 -13.53
N ALA A 146 9.09 -3.17 -14.32
CA ALA A 146 7.90 -2.48 -14.81
C ALA A 146 7.08 -1.96 -13.63
N SER A 147 6.57 -0.74 -13.75
CA SER A 147 5.92 0.04 -12.70
C SER A 147 4.49 0.42 -13.12
N ASP A 148 3.79 -0.49 -13.80
CA ASP A 148 2.47 -0.24 -14.40
C ASP A 148 1.31 -0.79 -13.59
N THR A 149 1.56 -1.51 -12.51
CA THR A 149 0.46 -1.94 -11.66
C THR A 149 -0.09 -0.73 -10.89
N PRO A 150 -1.39 -0.73 -10.54
CA PRO A 150 -1.94 0.30 -9.66
C PRO A 150 -1.18 0.42 -8.33
N ALA A 151 -0.60 -0.68 -7.83
CA ALA A 151 0.22 -0.67 -6.62
C ALA A 151 1.54 0.08 -6.81
N ASP A 152 2.18 -0.07 -7.98
CA ASP A 152 3.43 0.62 -8.29
C ASP A 152 3.21 2.12 -8.52
N GLN A 153 2.12 2.48 -9.21
CA GLN A 153 1.71 3.88 -9.37
C GLN A 153 1.39 4.54 -8.03
N LEU A 154 0.71 3.80 -7.14
CA LEU A 154 0.42 4.27 -5.79
C LEU A 154 1.72 4.49 -5.00
N ALA A 155 2.66 3.54 -5.05
CA ALA A 155 3.96 3.68 -4.39
C ALA A 155 4.75 4.89 -4.92
N ALA A 156 4.75 5.13 -6.23
CA ALA A 156 5.39 6.31 -6.81
C ALA A 156 4.75 7.63 -6.34
N LEU A 157 3.42 7.66 -6.17
CA LEU A 157 2.73 8.83 -5.60
C LEU A 157 3.06 9.03 -4.11
N GLU A 158 3.28 7.95 -3.35
CA GLU A 158 3.71 8.02 -1.95
C GLU A 158 5.16 8.49 -1.82
N ASP A 159 6.07 7.96 -2.63
CA ASP A 159 7.50 8.29 -2.59
C ASP A 159 7.77 9.72 -3.11
N SER A 160 6.94 10.22 -4.03
CA SER A 160 6.96 11.63 -4.45
C SER A 160 6.33 12.58 -3.42
N GLY A 161 5.63 12.05 -2.40
CA GLY A 161 4.89 12.84 -1.42
C GLY A 161 3.59 13.47 -1.95
N ALA A 162 3.15 13.09 -3.16
CA ALA A 162 1.89 13.57 -3.73
C ALA A 162 0.67 13.06 -2.96
N ILE A 163 0.80 11.88 -2.34
CA ILE A 163 -0.17 11.33 -1.40
C ILE A 163 0.53 10.84 -0.12
N PRO A 164 -0.19 10.70 0.99
CA PRO A 164 0.39 10.20 2.23
C PRO A 164 0.78 8.71 2.11
N LYS A 165 1.90 8.36 2.73
CA LYS A 165 2.35 6.98 2.86
C LYS A 165 1.57 6.27 3.96
N LEU A 166 0.75 5.30 3.58
CA LEU A 166 -0.06 4.52 4.52
C LEU A 166 0.34 3.04 4.53
N GLU A 167 0.22 2.42 5.69
CA GLU A 167 0.49 1.00 5.88
C GLU A 167 -0.64 0.19 5.22
N ARG A 168 -0.30 -0.83 4.42
CA ARG A 168 -1.27 -1.69 3.69
C ARG A 168 -1.00 -3.18 3.87
N GLY A 169 -0.39 -3.56 4.98
CA GLY A 169 -0.12 -4.96 5.31
C GLY A 169 -1.40 -5.74 5.62
N PRO A 170 -1.26 -7.06 5.83
CA PRO A 170 -2.39 -7.96 5.99
C PRO A 170 -3.06 -7.89 7.38
N THR A 171 -2.44 -7.23 8.36
CA THR A 171 -2.97 -7.17 9.73
C THR A 171 -4.04 -6.08 9.86
N ILE A 172 -5.19 -6.43 10.44
CA ILE A 172 -6.28 -5.47 10.65
C ILE A 172 -5.80 -4.32 11.55
N GLY A 173 -5.14 -4.67 12.67
CA GLY A 173 -4.60 -3.72 13.64
C GLY A 173 -3.45 -2.86 13.13
N GLY A 174 -2.67 -3.34 12.17
CA GLY A 174 -1.42 -2.69 11.76
C GLY A 174 -0.42 -2.52 12.90
N VAL A 175 0.49 -1.56 12.77
CA VAL A 175 1.49 -1.22 13.79
C VAL A 175 0.99 -0.03 14.61
N ASP A 176 0.96 -0.19 15.92
CA ASP A 176 0.68 0.83 16.94
C ASP A 176 1.77 0.66 18.00
N ALA A 177 2.89 1.37 17.84
CA ALA A 177 4.09 1.16 18.63
C ALA A 177 4.03 1.85 20.00
N ASP A 178 3.30 2.96 20.10
CA ASP A 178 3.12 3.70 21.34
C ASP A 178 1.92 3.20 22.17
N GLY A 179 1.11 2.31 21.62
CA GLY A 179 -0.03 1.67 22.28
C GLY A 179 -1.19 2.63 22.50
N ASN A 180 -1.26 3.72 21.73
CA ASN A 180 -2.28 4.76 21.92
C ASN A 180 -3.65 4.39 21.30
N GLY A 181 -3.74 3.23 20.61
CA GLY A 181 -4.94 2.73 19.95
C GLY A 181 -5.16 3.26 18.53
N VAL A 182 -4.19 3.98 17.97
CA VAL A 182 -4.13 4.48 16.59
C VAL A 182 -2.91 3.85 15.93
N ARG A 183 -3.01 3.56 14.63
CA ARG A 183 -1.85 3.06 13.90
C ARG A 183 -0.83 4.17 13.68
N ASP A 184 0.45 3.85 13.76
CA ASP A 184 1.55 4.81 13.58
C ASP A 184 1.46 5.56 12.23
N ASP A 185 1.01 4.90 11.15
CA ASP A 185 0.83 5.52 9.83
C ASP A 185 -0.32 6.55 9.82
N VAL A 186 -1.38 6.25 10.57
CA VAL A 186 -2.53 7.16 10.74
C VAL A 186 -2.16 8.32 11.65
N ASP A 187 -1.39 8.10 12.72
CA ASP A 187 -0.87 9.18 13.57
C ASP A 187 0.03 10.13 12.78
N ALA A 188 0.94 9.60 11.97
CA ALA A 188 1.77 10.41 11.08
C ALA A 188 0.91 11.21 10.08
N TRP A 189 -0.13 10.59 9.51
CA TRP A 189 -1.09 11.26 8.63
C TRP A 189 -1.80 12.42 9.35
N ILE A 190 -2.33 12.19 10.56
CA ILE A 190 -3.00 13.20 11.40
C ILE A 190 -2.03 14.34 11.71
N ALA A 191 -0.81 14.03 12.13
CA ALA A 191 0.20 15.02 12.49
C ALA A 191 0.60 15.91 11.31
N SER A 192 0.63 15.35 10.09
CA SER A 192 0.91 16.10 8.86
C SER A 192 -0.19 17.09 8.46
N ARG A 193 -1.44 16.81 8.87
CA ARG A 193 -2.63 17.52 8.39
C ARG A 193 -3.19 18.53 9.38
N TYR A 194 -3.04 18.25 10.67
CA TYR A 194 -3.53 19.09 11.75
C TYR A 194 -2.36 19.51 12.62
N PRO A 195 -2.08 20.82 12.79
CA PRO A 195 -1.11 21.31 13.77
C PRO A 195 -1.44 20.84 15.19
N ALA A 196 -0.45 20.79 16.07
CA ALA A 196 -0.65 20.39 17.46
C ALA A 196 -1.70 21.30 18.14
N GLY A 197 -2.59 20.69 18.93
CA GLY A 197 -3.67 21.40 19.62
C GLY A 197 -4.98 20.63 19.60
N VAL A 198 -6.07 21.33 19.92
CA VAL A 198 -7.41 20.73 20.14
C VAL A 198 -7.97 20.01 18.91
N GLN A 199 -7.65 20.48 17.71
CA GLN A 199 -8.08 19.85 16.45
C GLN A 199 -7.37 18.52 16.20
N ARG A 200 -6.05 18.46 16.45
CA ARG A 200 -5.29 17.22 16.37
C ARG A 200 -5.77 16.22 17.42
N ALA A 201 -6.00 16.66 18.65
CA ALA A 201 -6.51 15.80 19.72
C ALA A 201 -7.88 15.19 19.35
N ALA A 202 -8.80 15.97 18.81
CA ALA A 202 -10.09 15.48 18.33
C ALA A 202 -9.95 14.47 17.17
N ALA A 203 -9.02 14.72 16.23
CA ALA A 203 -8.74 13.79 15.14
C ALA A 203 -8.14 12.47 15.64
N VAL A 204 -7.22 12.51 16.63
CA VAL A 204 -6.66 11.30 17.28
C VAL A 204 -7.75 10.51 18.00
N GLN A 205 -8.64 11.17 18.74
CA GLN A 205 -9.78 10.51 19.39
C GLN A 205 -10.68 9.80 18.38
N ALA A 206 -10.99 10.44 17.24
CA ALA A 206 -11.78 9.84 16.17
C ALA A 206 -11.05 8.67 15.50
N ALA A 207 -9.76 8.79 15.23
CA ALA A 207 -8.95 7.72 14.68
C ALA A 207 -8.91 6.50 15.60
N ARG A 208 -8.71 6.70 16.90
CA ARG A 208 -8.73 5.65 17.92
C ARG A 208 -10.07 4.94 17.97
N ALA A 209 -11.17 5.68 17.95
CA ALA A 209 -12.51 5.12 17.96
C ALA A 209 -12.80 4.29 16.68
N LEU A 210 -12.40 4.78 15.51
CA LEU A 210 -12.52 4.06 14.24
C LEU A 210 -11.66 2.79 14.23
N GLN A 211 -10.40 2.88 14.67
CA GLN A 211 -9.49 1.73 14.74
C GLN A 211 -10.04 0.64 15.69
N ALA A 212 -10.59 1.04 16.84
CA ALA A 212 -11.23 0.11 17.76
C ALA A 212 -12.43 -0.63 17.14
N SER A 213 -13.19 0.01 16.25
CA SER A 213 -14.31 -0.64 15.55
C SER A 213 -13.86 -1.75 14.59
N LEU A 214 -12.62 -1.71 14.09
CA LEU A 214 -12.07 -2.77 13.24
C LEU A 214 -11.70 -4.03 14.03
N LEU A 215 -11.45 -3.87 15.33
CA LEU A 215 -10.94 -4.92 16.22
C LEU A 215 -12.03 -5.57 17.08
N VAL A 216 -13.25 -5.03 17.04
CA VAL A 216 -14.38 -5.57 17.80
C VAL A 216 -14.84 -6.91 17.22
N ASN A 217 -15.22 -7.83 18.09
CA ASN A 217 -15.90 -9.05 17.67
C ASN A 217 -17.34 -8.70 17.24
N PRO A 218 -17.73 -8.88 15.96
CA PRO A 218 -19.07 -8.52 15.50
C PRO A 218 -20.19 -9.41 16.09
N GLN A 219 -19.85 -10.53 16.74
CA GLN A 219 -20.82 -11.37 17.46
C GLN A 219 -21.07 -10.89 18.89
N ASP A 220 -20.26 -9.97 19.41
CA ASP A 220 -20.42 -9.34 20.71
C ASP A 220 -21.15 -7.99 20.53
N LEU A 221 -22.48 -8.06 20.51
CA LEU A 221 -23.32 -6.88 20.32
C LEU A 221 -23.09 -5.78 21.39
N PRO A 222 -22.95 -6.09 22.69
CA PRO A 222 -22.55 -5.10 23.68
C PRO A 222 -21.23 -4.39 23.34
N ALA A 223 -20.19 -5.13 22.93
CA ALA A 223 -18.91 -4.54 22.55
C ALA A 223 -19.05 -3.68 21.28
N ALA A 224 -19.82 -4.12 20.29
CA ALA A 224 -20.10 -3.34 19.08
C ALA A 224 -20.83 -2.02 19.41
N LYS A 225 -21.82 -2.05 20.32
CA LYS A 225 -22.52 -0.84 20.77
C LYS A 225 -21.60 0.13 21.50
N GLU A 226 -20.68 -0.38 22.31
CA GLU A 226 -19.68 0.46 22.98
C GLU A 226 -18.70 1.10 21.98
N ALA A 227 -18.25 0.37 20.96
CA ALA A 227 -17.45 0.94 19.87
C ALA A 227 -18.21 2.04 19.11
N SER A 228 -19.51 1.83 18.83
CA SER A 228 -20.39 2.82 18.22
C SER A 228 -20.55 4.09 19.06
N ARG A 229 -20.71 3.92 20.38
CA ARG A 229 -20.76 5.04 21.30
C ARG A 229 -19.48 5.86 21.25
N ARG A 230 -18.31 5.21 21.25
CA ARG A 230 -17.00 5.89 21.13
C ARG A 230 -16.86 6.67 19.83
N ILE A 231 -17.27 6.09 18.70
CA ILE A 231 -17.26 6.80 17.40
C ILE A 231 -18.18 8.02 17.46
N THR A 232 -19.35 7.89 18.07
CA THR A 232 -20.32 8.99 18.17
C THR A 232 -19.80 10.12 19.07
N TYR A 233 -19.14 9.79 20.17
CA TYR A 233 -18.50 10.78 21.06
C TYR A 233 -17.34 11.47 20.34
N ALA A 234 -16.49 10.71 19.66
CA ALA A 234 -15.39 11.29 18.90
C ALA A 234 -15.88 12.18 17.74
N ALA A 235 -16.97 11.80 17.06
CA ALA A 235 -17.63 12.64 16.07
C ALA A 235 -18.13 13.95 16.71
N ASN A 236 -18.85 13.90 17.83
CA ASN A 236 -19.29 15.10 18.54
C ASN A 236 -18.10 16.00 18.93
N CYS A 237 -16.99 15.43 19.41
CA CYS A 237 -15.77 16.18 19.68
C CYS A 237 -15.21 16.86 18.40
N VAL A 238 -15.13 16.14 17.28
CA VAL A 238 -14.70 16.71 15.99
C VAL A 238 -15.61 17.86 15.57
N PHE A 239 -16.93 17.71 15.63
CA PHE A 239 -17.87 18.79 15.31
C PHE A 239 -17.78 19.98 16.27
N THR A 240 -17.31 19.77 17.50
CA THR A 240 -17.06 20.84 18.47
C THR A 240 -15.74 21.57 18.22
N ARG A 241 -14.67 20.87 17.82
CA ARG A 241 -13.32 21.45 17.64
C ARG A 241 -13.05 21.95 16.22
N PHE A 242 -13.81 21.49 15.22
CA PHE A 242 -13.74 21.95 13.85
C PHE A 242 -15.03 22.74 13.50
N PRO A 243 -14.96 24.08 13.43
CA PRO A 243 -16.13 24.90 13.17
C PRO A 243 -16.66 24.69 11.75
N ALA A 244 -17.98 24.60 11.61
CA ALA A 244 -18.64 24.58 10.30
C ALA A 244 -18.33 25.87 9.52
N GLY A 245 -18.01 25.75 8.23
CA GLY A 245 -17.55 26.86 7.40
C GLY A 245 -16.08 27.26 7.62
N GLY A 246 -15.35 26.52 8.47
CA GLY A 246 -13.92 26.69 8.66
C GLY A 246 -13.10 26.14 7.49
N ALA A 247 -11.76 26.29 7.56
CA ALA A 247 -10.86 25.80 6.52
C ALA A 247 -10.94 24.27 6.32
N ILE A 248 -11.32 23.53 7.37
CA ILE A 248 -11.52 22.09 7.33
C ILE A 248 -12.89 21.78 7.94
N GLU A 249 -13.80 21.29 7.11
CA GLU A 249 -15.13 20.86 7.55
C GLU A 249 -15.06 19.63 8.48
N PRO A 250 -15.80 19.60 9.61
CA PRO A 250 -15.79 18.46 10.54
C PRO A 250 -16.20 17.14 9.86
N SER A 251 -17.16 17.19 8.93
CA SER A 251 -17.57 16.01 8.14
C SER A 251 -16.44 15.46 7.26
N ARG A 252 -15.55 16.34 6.78
CA ARG A 252 -14.38 15.95 6.00
C ARG A 252 -13.37 15.21 6.86
N VAL A 253 -13.15 15.66 8.10
CA VAL A 253 -12.25 15.01 9.06
C VAL A 253 -12.68 13.55 9.28
N MET A 254 -13.97 13.32 9.61
CA MET A 254 -14.48 11.97 9.85
C MET A 254 -14.35 11.06 8.62
N ARG A 255 -14.70 11.56 7.42
CA ARG A 255 -14.58 10.76 6.19
C ARG A 255 -13.13 10.41 5.84
N GLU A 256 -12.22 11.38 5.97
CA GLU A 256 -10.80 11.12 5.67
C GLU A 256 -10.21 10.13 6.68
N LEU A 257 -10.54 10.27 7.98
CA LEU A 257 -10.13 9.32 9.01
C LEU A 257 -10.65 7.91 8.77
N GLU A 258 -11.94 7.76 8.40
CA GLU A 258 -12.49 6.45 8.03
C GLU A 258 -11.74 5.85 6.84
N GLY A 259 -11.46 6.66 5.82
CA GLY A 259 -10.74 6.24 4.61
C GLY A 259 -9.32 5.77 4.88
N VAL A 260 -8.53 6.52 5.67
CA VAL A 260 -7.14 6.10 6.01
C VAL A 260 -7.12 4.93 6.97
N THR A 261 -8.12 4.81 7.85
CA THR A 261 -8.24 3.70 8.80
C THR A 261 -8.63 2.40 8.09
N THR A 262 -9.51 2.45 7.08
CA THR A 262 -10.04 1.29 6.34
C THR A 262 -9.34 1.01 5.00
N ASN A 263 -8.13 1.56 4.81
CA ASN A 263 -7.36 1.61 3.56
C ASN A 263 -6.93 0.27 2.93
N THR A 264 -7.34 -0.87 3.49
CA THR A 264 -7.12 -2.21 2.91
C THR A 264 -8.41 -3.00 2.87
N LYS A 265 -8.49 -3.96 1.93
CA LYS A 265 -9.66 -4.83 1.80
C LYS A 265 -10.02 -5.56 3.12
N PRO A 266 -9.07 -6.16 3.87
CA PRO A 266 -9.39 -6.77 5.17
C PRO A 266 -9.97 -5.78 6.18
N ARG A 267 -9.44 -4.55 6.26
CA ARG A 267 -9.91 -3.51 7.19
C ARG A 267 -11.30 -3.02 6.83
N LEU A 268 -11.55 -2.77 5.55
CA LEU A 268 -12.89 -2.38 5.09
C LEU A 268 -13.91 -3.48 5.37
N LEU A 269 -13.57 -4.76 5.14
CA LEU A 269 -14.47 -5.87 5.46
C LEU A 269 -14.75 -5.98 6.96
N ALA A 270 -13.75 -5.73 7.82
CA ALA A 270 -13.94 -5.68 9.27
C ALA A 270 -14.90 -4.55 9.68
N TYR A 271 -14.72 -3.35 9.12
CA TYR A 271 -15.61 -2.21 9.36
C TYR A 271 -17.05 -2.50 8.91
N LEU A 272 -17.23 -3.13 7.74
CA LEU A 272 -18.55 -3.53 7.26
C LEU A 272 -19.20 -4.60 8.14
N ALA A 273 -18.42 -5.54 8.67
CA ALA A 273 -18.92 -6.54 9.61
C ALA A 273 -19.37 -5.91 10.95
N TYR A 274 -18.60 -4.94 11.45
CA TYR A 274 -18.98 -4.12 12.60
C TYR A 274 -20.28 -3.35 12.36
N ASN A 275 -20.40 -2.63 11.23
CA ASN A 275 -21.61 -1.89 10.89
C ASN A 275 -22.81 -2.81 10.79
N LYS A 276 -22.66 -3.97 10.15
CA LYS A 276 -23.71 -5.00 10.06
C LYS A 276 -24.16 -5.51 11.43
N ALA A 277 -23.26 -5.64 12.39
CA ALA A 277 -23.62 -6.05 13.75
C ALA A 277 -24.54 -5.04 14.46
N LEU A 278 -24.52 -3.77 14.03
CA LEU A 278 -25.34 -2.69 14.57
C LEU A 278 -26.63 -2.45 13.80
N ASP A 279 -26.87 -3.15 12.69
CA ASP A 279 -28.08 -3.00 11.90
C ASP A 279 -29.33 -3.22 12.75
N GLY A 280 -30.27 -2.27 12.69
CA GLY A 280 -31.51 -2.30 13.47
C GLY A 280 -31.37 -1.85 14.94
N THR A 281 -30.17 -1.44 15.37
CA THR A 281 -29.99 -0.82 16.70
C THR A 281 -30.28 0.68 16.68
N SER A 282 -30.52 1.25 17.87
CA SER A 282 -30.64 2.70 18.07
C SER A 282 -29.58 3.20 19.06
N ALA A 283 -29.19 4.46 18.90
CA ALA A 283 -28.26 5.15 19.79
C ALA A 283 -28.76 6.57 20.07
N ALA A 284 -28.44 7.09 21.26
CA ALA A 284 -28.70 8.48 21.61
C ALA A 284 -27.54 9.38 21.14
N LEU A 285 -27.86 10.60 20.72
CA LEU A 285 -26.83 11.61 20.50
C LEU A 285 -26.21 12.01 21.86
N PRO A 286 -24.89 12.20 21.92
CA PRO A 286 -24.24 12.62 23.15
C PRO A 286 -24.57 14.08 23.48
N GLU A 287 -24.61 14.37 24.77
CA GLU A 287 -24.81 15.71 25.32
C GLU A 287 -23.51 16.19 25.98
N GLY A 288 -23.23 17.50 25.90
CA GLY A 288 -22.06 18.11 26.54
C GLY A 288 -20.74 17.97 25.76
N ASP A 289 -19.62 18.23 26.44
CA ASP A 289 -18.27 18.06 25.88
C ASP A 289 -17.88 16.58 25.94
N THR A 290 -17.59 16.00 24.78
CA THR A 290 -17.22 14.59 24.61
C THR A 290 -15.75 14.40 24.25
N CYS A 291 -14.97 15.49 24.23
CA CYS A 291 -13.55 15.43 23.97
C CYS A 291 -12.77 14.83 25.15
N GLU A 292 -11.77 14.01 24.84
CA GLU A 292 -10.83 13.41 25.80
C GLU A 292 -9.65 14.33 26.16
#